data_AF-A0A941QHF4-F1
#
_entry.id   AF-A0A941QHF4-F1
#
_cell.length_a   1.000
_cell.length_b   1.000
_cell.length_c   1.000
_cell.angle_alpha   90.00
_cell.angle_beta   90.00
_cell.angle_gamma   90.00
#
_symmetry.space_group_name_H-M   'P 1'
#
loop_
_entity.id
_entity.type
_entity.pdbx_description
1 polymer ?
#
loop_
_entity_poly.entity_id
_entity_poly.type
_entity_poly.pdbx_seq_one_letter_code
_entity_poly.pdbx_strand_id
1 'polypeptide(L)' 'MLDTYEESGVADLPLWADPEANAVLQAVCSKYKVPVHVITDLVALQRERQHQERAAGINARFEEILGGME' A
#
# COMPACT_ATOMS: atom_id res chain seq x y z
N MET A 1 -16.11 4.49 -1.92
CA MET A 1 -14.98 3.69 -1.39
C MET A 1 -13.98 3.30 -2.48
N LEU A 2 -14.02 3.91 -3.68
CA LEU A 2 -12.91 3.83 -4.65
C LEU A 2 -11.88 4.97 -4.43
N ASP A 3 -12.32 5.99 -3.72
CA ASP A 3 -11.72 7.32 -3.68
C ASP A 3 -10.32 7.32 -3.02
N THR A 4 -10.08 6.40 -2.07
CA THR A 4 -8.81 6.31 -1.32
C THR A 4 -7.67 5.68 -2.13
N TYR A 5 -7.97 4.77 -3.06
CA TYR A 5 -6.94 4.05 -3.82
C TYR A 5 -6.48 4.81 -5.06
N GLU A 6 -7.36 5.66 -5.62
CA GLU A 6 -7.08 6.54 -6.77
C GLU A 6 -6.05 7.60 -6.39
N GLU A 7 -6.17 8.23 -5.21
CA GLU A 7 -5.18 9.19 -4.70
C GLU A 7 -3.79 8.58 -4.49
N SER A 8 -3.75 7.30 -4.12
CA SER A 8 -2.49 6.58 -3.86
C SER A 8 -1.82 6.06 -5.14
N GLY A 9 -2.46 6.19 -6.30
CA GLY A 9 -1.92 5.69 -7.57
C GLY A 9 -1.76 4.17 -7.62
N VAL A 10 -2.44 3.42 -6.74
CA VAL A 10 -2.45 1.95 -6.74
C VAL A 10 -3.76 1.38 -7.27
N ALA A 11 -4.78 2.21 -7.54
CA ALA A 11 -6.04 1.80 -8.14
C ALA A 11 -5.89 1.09 -9.50
N ASP A 12 -4.81 1.38 -10.23
CA ASP A 12 -4.44 0.75 -11.51
C ASP A 12 -3.82 -0.67 -11.32
N LEU A 13 -3.41 -1.02 -10.09
CA LEU A 13 -2.81 -2.33 -9.82
C LEU A 13 -3.91 -3.40 -9.71
N PRO A 14 -3.67 -4.60 -10.26
CA PRO A 14 -4.68 -5.67 -10.27
C PRO A 14 -5.10 -6.11 -8.87
N LEU A 15 -4.26 -5.90 -7.85
CA LEU A 15 -4.60 -6.21 -6.45
C LEU A 15 -5.73 -5.32 -5.89
N TRP A 16 -5.85 -4.08 -6.38
CA TRP A 16 -6.85 -3.10 -5.93
C TRP A 16 -7.97 -2.89 -6.94
N ALA A 17 -7.66 -2.97 -8.24
CA ALA A 17 -8.61 -2.83 -9.35
C ALA A 17 -9.62 -3.99 -9.41
N ASP A 18 -9.14 -5.21 -9.14
CA ASP A 18 -9.99 -6.40 -9.18
C ASP A 18 -10.73 -6.59 -7.84
N PRO A 19 -12.06 -6.69 -7.85
CA PRO A 19 -12.85 -6.79 -6.63
C PRO A 19 -12.60 -8.10 -5.86
N GLU A 20 -12.28 -9.21 -6.54
CA GLU A 20 -11.94 -10.47 -5.88
C GLU A 20 -10.57 -10.39 -5.23
N ALA A 21 -9.58 -9.82 -5.92
CA ALA A 21 -8.25 -9.58 -5.35
C ALA A 21 -8.29 -8.60 -4.17
N ASN A 22 -9.10 -7.53 -4.26
CA ASN A 22 -9.28 -6.56 -3.20
C ASN A 22 -9.92 -7.22 -1.96
N ALA A 23 -10.89 -8.11 -2.14
CA ALA A 23 -11.48 -8.89 -1.06
C ALA A 23 -10.45 -9.80 -0.37
N VAL A 24 -9.56 -10.44 -1.13
CA VAL A 24 -8.44 -11.23 -0.58
C VAL A 24 -7.47 -10.34 0.19
N LEU A 25 -7.12 -9.18 -0.34
CA LEU A 25 -6.26 -8.20 0.34
C LEU A 25 -6.88 -7.81 1.69
N GLN A 26 -8.15 -7.42 1.71
CA GLN A 26 -8.86 -7.07 2.95
C GLN A 26 -8.92 -8.24 3.94
N ALA A 27 -9.18 -9.46 3.47
CA ALA A 27 -9.21 -10.65 4.32
C ALA A 27 -7.85 -10.97 4.94
N VAL A 28 -6.76 -10.84 4.17
CA VAL A 28 -5.39 -11.02 4.65
C VAL A 28 -5.01 -9.92 5.65
N CYS A 29 -5.26 -8.66 5.31
CA CYS A 29 -5.08 -7.51 6.19
C CYS A 29 -5.78 -7.71 7.53
N SER A 30 -7.06 -8.09 7.50
CA SER A 30 -7.85 -8.38 8.70
C SER A 30 -7.27 -9.55 9.51
N LYS A 31 -6.85 -10.63 8.84
CA LYS A 31 -6.24 -11.80 9.48
C LYS A 31 -4.95 -11.46 10.25
N TYR A 32 -4.12 -10.59 9.70
CA TYR A 32 -2.85 -10.19 10.31
C TYR A 32 -2.94 -8.89 11.12
N LYS A 33 -4.16 -8.32 11.27
CA LYS A 33 -4.41 -7.02 11.89
C LYS A 33 -3.60 -5.87 11.27
N VAL A 34 -3.30 -5.99 9.98
CA VAL A 34 -2.61 -4.96 9.22
C VAL A 34 -3.67 -4.08 8.55
N PRO A 35 -3.68 -2.77 8.76
CA PRO A 35 -4.61 -1.88 8.08
C PRO A 35 -4.37 -1.89 6.56
N VAL A 36 -5.44 -1.94 5.76
CA VAL A 36 -5.31 -1.95 4.29
C VAL A 36 -4.66 -0.67 3.75
N HIS A 37 -4.85 0.45 4.45
CA HIS A 37 -4.23 1.73 4.09
C HIS A 37 -2.70 1.67 4.22
N VAL A 38 -2.16 0.98 5.23
CA VAL A 38 -0.71 0.81 5.43
C VAL A 38 -0.08 0.09 4.24
N ILE A 39 -0.68 -1.01 3.76
CA ILE A 39 -0.17 -1.72 2.57
C ILE A 39 -0.32 -0.86 1.31
N THR A 40 -1.43 -0.13 1.19
CA THR A 40 -1.70 0.78 0.07
C THR A 40 -0.62 1.87 -0.02
N ASP A 41 -0.29 2.51 1.10
CA ASP A 41 0.75 3.54 1.21
C ASP A 41 2.14 2.98 0.91
N LEU A 42 2.47 1.79 1.44
CA LEU A 42 3.74 1.12 1.17
C LEU A 42 3.95 0.85 -0.33
N VAL A 43 2.92 0.33 -1.00
CA VAL A 43 2.98 0.02 -2.44
C VAL A 43 3.02 1.30 -3.27
N ALA A 44 2.25 2.34 -2.90
CA ALA A 44 2.30 3.65 -3.53
C ALA A 44 3.70 4.27 -3.47
N LEU A 45 4.29 4.29 -2.27
CA LEU A 45 5.65 4.79 -2.02
C LEU A 45 6.69 3.98 -2.82
N GLN A 46 6.54 2.66 -2.86
CA GLN A 46 7.44 1.79 -3.61
C GLN A 46 7.36 2.09 -5.11
N ARG A 47 6.16 2.34 -5.67
CA ARG A 47 5.95 2.72 -7.07
C ARG A 47 6.58 4.09 -7.39
N GLU A 48 6.39 5.08 -6.52
CA GLU A 48 6.96 6.42 -6.68
C GLU A 48 8.50 6.39 -6.69
N ARG A 49 9.08 5.53 -5.85
CA ARG A 49 10.53 5.43 -5.67
C ARG A 49 11.19 4.34 -6.53
N GLN A 50 10.44 3.48 -7.21
CA GLN A 50 10.96 2.41 -8.08
C GLN A 50 11.84 2.95 -9.21
N HIS A 51 11.60 4.19 -9.63
CA HIS A 51 12.37 4.89 -10.65
C HIS A 51 13.67 5.56 -10.13
N GLN A 52 13.90 5.60 -8.81
CA GLN A 52 15.11 6.18 -8.22
C GLN A 52 16.12 5.09 -7.85
N GLU A 53 17.15 4.92 -8.69
CA GLU A 53 18.24 3.94 -8.54
C GLU A 53 19.04 4.04 -7.23
N ARG A 54 18.87 5.13 -6.45
CA ARG A 54 19.46 5.28 -5.11
C ARG A 54 18.37 5.38 -4.06
N ALA A 55 17.89 4.22 -3.60
CA ALA A 55 16.92 4.09 -2.51
C ALA A 55 17.50 4.44 -1.12
N ALA A 56 18.26 5.54 -1.00
CA ALA A 56 18.69 6.07 0.29
C ALA A 56 17.50 6.78 0.94
N GLY A 57 16.88 6.15 1.96
CA GLY A 57 15.79 6.74 2.74
C GLY A 57 14.42 6.07 2.60
N ILE A 58 14.30 5.00 1.79
CA ILE A 58 13.03 4.26 1.68
C ILE A 58 12.65 3.58 3.01
N ASN A 59 13.63 3.05 3.75
CA ASN A 59 13.41 2.42 5.04
C ASN A 59 12.78 3.37 6.06
N ALA A 60 13.22 4.64 6.12
CA ALA A 60 12.67 5.61 7.07
C ALA A 60 11.19 5.91 6.81
N ARG A 61 10.78 5.97 5.53
CA ARG A 61 9.37 6.14 5.15
C ARG A 61 8.56 4.86 5.37
N PHE A 62 9.15 3.69 5.14
CA PHE A 62 8.52 2.42 5.48
C PHE A 62 8.26 2.31 6.98
N GLU A 63 9.23 2.68 7.82
CA GLU A 63 9.08 2.71 9.28
C GLU A 63 7.99 3.69 9.72
N GLU A 64 7.88 4.87 9.08
CA GLU A 64 6.81 5.84 9.35
C GLU A 64 5.42 5.27 9.03
N ILE A 65 5.27 4.63 7.86
CA ILE A 65 4.01 4.00 7.44
C ILE A 65 3.66 2.81 8.34
N LEU A 66 4.65 1.99 8.69
CA LEU A 66 4.48 0.85 9.61
C LEU A 66 4.21 1.31 11.05
N GLY A 67 4.67 2.50 11.46
CA GLY A 67 4.32 3.13 12.73
C GLY A 67 2.82 3.48 12.84
N GLY A 68 2.11 3.59 11.72
CA GLY A 68 0.65 3.72 11.70
C GLY A 68 -0.11 2.44 12.09
N MET A 69 0.58 1.33 12.38
CA MET A 69 -0.02 0.08 12.86
C MET A 69 -0.19 0.01 14.38
N GLU A 70 0.22 1.04 15.14
CA GLU A 70 0.09 1.13 16.60
C GLU A 70 -1.35 1.32 17.11
#